data_AF-A0A382JJZ8-F1
#
_entry.id   AF-A0A382JJZ8-F1
#
_cell.length_a   1.000
_cell.length_b   1.000
_cell.length_c   1.000
_cell.angle_alpha   90.00
_cell.angle_beta   90.00
_cell.angle_gamma   90.00
#
_symmetry.space_group_name_H-M   'P 1'
#
loop_
_entity.id
_entity.type
_entity.pdbx_description
1 polymer ?
#
loop_
_entity_poly.entity_id
_entity_poly.type
_entity_poly.pdbx_seq_one_letter_code
_entity_poly.pdbx_strand_id
1 'polypeptide(L)'
;MSLRVAAVVTVYYPKSHADVIVTKFMKGWSTDQGFFEPEVRLVSMYLDHVLESDIGMDLAHEYGVPIYPSIRSALHAGSDKLDVDAVLLIGEHGDYPWNERQRHMYPRRYFFEQIAGVFAESGRSVPLFSDKHFAYDFRDALWMWNRAADLNIPLMAGSSLPLSWRDPWLEHEKE
;
A
#
# COMPACT_ATOMS: atom_id res chain seq x y z
N MET A 1 20.36 10.28 -1.00
CA MET A 1 19.44 10.10 0.14
C MET A 1 18.53 8.94 -0.19
N SER A 2 18.25 8.04 0.76
CA SER A 2 17.29 6.95 0.57
C SER A 2 15.87 7.52 0.49
N LEU A 3 15.05 7.04 -0.45
CA LEU A 3 13.65 7.44 -0.57
C LEU A 3 12.88 7.00 0.69
N ARG A 4 11.98 7.86 1.16
CA ARG A 4 11.15 7.66 2.35
C ARG A 4 9.78 7.12 1.92
N VAL A 5 9.37 5.97 2.45
CA VAL A 5 8.10 5.32 2.08
C VAL A 5 7.18 5.24 3.29
N ALA A 6 5.90 5.58 3.11
CA ALA A 6 4.85 5.27 4.07
C ALA A 6 4.07 4.03 3.63
N ALA A 7 3.64 3.20 4.59
CA ALA A 7 2.67 2.14 4.35
C ALA A 7 1.33 2.46 5.02
N VAL A 8 0.23 2.23 4.30
CA VAL A 8 -1.14 2.32 4.78
C VAL A 8 -1.76 0.94 4.63
N VAL A 9 -2.06 0.29 5.75
CA VAL A 9 -2.34 -1.14 5.83
C VAL A 9 -3.64 -1.39 6.59
N THR A 10 -4.46 -2.31 6.10
CA THR A 10 -5.66 -2.79 6.81
C THR A 10 -5.32 -3.76 7.95
N VAL A 11 -4.61 -4.85 7.64
CA VAL A 11 -4.20 -5.90 8.60
C VAL A 11 -2.82 -6.44 8.29
N TYR A 12 -2.12 -6.94 9.32
CA TYR A 12 -0.75 -7.42 9.17
C TYR A 12 -0.51 -8.73 9.94
N TYR A 13 -0.82 -9.86 9.30
CA TYR A 13 -0.58 -11.21 9.86
C TYR A 13 0.31 -12.03 8.90
N PRO A 14 0.86 -13.18 9.32
CA PRO A 14 1.74 -13.98 8.47
C PRO A 14 1.11 -14.33 7.12
N LYS A 15 1.81 -14.06 6.03
CA LYS A 15 1.37 -14.24 4.63
C LYS A 15 0.21 -13.34 4.20
N SER A 16 -0.17 -12.33 4.98
CA SER A 16 -1.07 -11.28 4.49
C SER A 16 -0.38 -10.48 3.38
N HIS A 17 -1.14 -9.69 2.64
CA HIS A 17 -0.57 -8.81 1.62
C HIS A 17 0.43 -7.80 2.21
N ALA A 18 0.19 -7.33 3.43
CA ALA A 18 1.12 -6.48 4.15
C ALA A 18 2.44 -7.20 4.42
N ASP A 19 2.40 -8.46 4.83
CA ASP A 19 3.62 -9.24 5.06
C ASP A 19 4.41 -9.46 3.77
N VAL A 20 3.76 -9.89 2.69
CA VAL A 20 4.49 -10.19 1.46
C VAL A 20 4.99 -8.94 0.71
N ILE A 21 4.46 -7.75 1.03
CA ILE A 21 4.87 -6.48 0.41
C ILE A 21 5.65 -5.60 1.40
N VAL A 22 5.01 -5.12 2.47
CA VAL A 22 5.59 -4.13 3.40
C VAL A 22 6.80 -4.69 4.13
N THR A 23 6.80 -5.97 4.52
CA THR A 23 8.00 -6.61 5.12
C THR A 23 9.21 -6.50 4.20
N LYS A 24 9.02 -6.51 2.88
CA LYS A 24 10.13 -6.43 1.91
C LYS A 24 10.79 -5.06 1.88
N PHE A 25 10.07 -4.00 2.24
CA PHE A 25 10.62 -2.65 2.39
C PHE A 25 11.39 -2.46 3.71
N MET A 26 11.35 -3.46 4.61
CA MET A 26 12.12 -3.48 5.86
C MET A 26 13.24 -4.52 5.81
N LYS A 27 12.95 -5.73 5.34
CA LYS A 27 13.84 -6.90 5.39
C LYS A 27 14.55 -7.20 4.09
N GLY A 28 14.10 -6.65 2.97
CA GLY A 28 14.54 -7.09 1.64
C GLY A 28 13.86 -8.39 1.20
N TRP A 29 14.32 -8.96 0.09
CA TRP A 29 13.77 -10.18 -0.48
C TRP A 29 14.84 -11.02 -1.17
N SER A 30 14.60 -12.33 -1.25
CA SER A 30 15.45 -13.25 -2.01
C SER A 30 14.82 -13.55 -3.36
N THR A 31 15.66 -13.64 -4.39
CA THR A 31 15.33 -14.15 -5.73
C THR A 31 16.33 -15.25 -6.11
N ASP A 32 16.15 -15.85 -7.29
CA ASP A 32 17.13 -16.80 -7.84
C ASP A 32 18.53 -16.19 -8.04
N GLN A 33 18.64 -14.86 -8.08
CA GLN A 33 19.91 -14.14 -8.21
C GLN A 33 20.57 -13.83 -6.87
N GLY A 34 19.90 -14.13 -5.74
CA GLY A 34 20.39 -13.87 -4.40
C GLY A 34 19.48 -12.96 -3.59
N PHE A 35 20.01 -12.45 -2.48
CA PHE A 35 19.29 -11.56 -1.57
C PHE A 35 19.47 -10.09 -1.99
N PHE A 36 18.37 -9.35 -1.99
CA PHE A 36 18.30 -7.93 -2.32
C PHE A 36 17.89 -7.16 -1.07
N GLU A 37 18.76 -6.26 -0.62
CA GLU A 37 18.47 -5.31 0.44
C GLU A 37 17.49 -4.22 -0.04
N PRO A 38 16.65 -3.65 0.83
CA PRO A 38 15.81 -2.52 0.46
C PRO A 38 16.66 -1.29 0.08
N GLU A 39 16.43 -0.74 -1.12
CA GLU A 39 17.05 0.52 -1.56
C GLU A 39 16.28 1.78 -1.12
N VAL A 40 15.21 1.57 -0.35
CA VAL A 40 14.31 2.59 0.19
C VAL A 40 14.11 2.34 1.69
N ARG A 41 13.58 3.34 2.40
CA ARG A 41 13.30 3.23 3.83
C ARG A 41 11.80 3.36 4.10
N LEU A 42 11.21 2.34 4.70
CA LEU A 42 9.89 2.49 5.32
C LEU A 42 10.03 3.37 6.57
N VAL A 43 9.43 4.56 6.56
CA VAL A 43 9.61 5.56 7.64
C VAL A 43 8.39 5.72 8.53
N SER A 44 7.23 5.20 8.10
CA SER A 44 5.98 5.31 8.84
C SER A 44 4.98 4.28 8.35
N MET A 45 4.08 3.89 9.25
CA MET A 45 2.97 2.99 8.92
C MET A 45 1.67 3.45 9.57
N TYR A 46 0.55 3.27 8.87
CA TYR A 46 -0.78 3.20 9.46
C TYR A 46 -1.27 1.76 9.38
N LEU A 47 -1.79 1.23 10.48
CA LEU A 47 -2.33 -0.12 10.58
C LEU A 47 -3.74 -0.04 11.19
N ASP A 48 -4.75 -0.40 10.41
CA ASP A 48 -6.17 -0.19 10.77
C ASP A 48 -6.63 -1.17 11.87
N HIS A 49 -6.38 -2.46 11.66
CA HIS A 49 -6.80 -3.53 12.55
C HIS A 49 -5.58 -4.28 13.06
N VAL A 50 -5.38 -4.25 14.38
CA VAL A 50 -4.42 -5.11 15.09
C VAL A 50 -5.16 -6.34 15.58
N LEU A 51 -4.93 -7.47 14.91
CA LEU A 51 -5.56 -8.76 15.22
C LEU A 51 -4.73 -9.52 16.26
N GLU A 52 -5.29 -10.60 16.83
CA GLU A 52 -4.53 -11.51 17.71
C GLU A 52 -3.32 -12.15 16.98
N SER A 53 -3.45 -12.38 15.68
CA SER A 53 -2.39 -12.92 14.82
C SER A 53 -1.49 -11.85 14.19
N ASP A 54 -1.56 -10.61 14.67
CA ASP A 54 -0.75 -9.51 14.15
C ASP A 54 0.75 -9.78 14.34
N ILE A 55 1.53 -9.49 13.30
CA ILE A 55 2.99 -9.43 13.33
C ILE A 55 3.52 -8.04 13.00
N GLY A 56 2.63 -7.13 12.56
CA GLY A 56 3.00 -5.79 12.10
C GLY A 56 3.57 -4.93 13.21
N MET A 57 3.01 -5.00 14.41
CA MET A 57 3.48 -4.25 15.58
C MET A 57 4.92 -4.64 15.96
N ASP A 58 5.20 -5.94 16.07
CA ASP A 58 6.52 -6.45 16.44
C ASP A 58 7.56 -6.17 15.35
N LEU A 59 7.20 -6.36 14.07
CA LEU A 59 8.07 -6.02 12.95
C LEU A 59 8.37 -4.51 12.91
N ALA A 60 7.36 -3.67 13.10
CA ALA A 60 7.54 -2.22 13.13
C ALA A 60 8.50 -1.81 14.27
N HIS A 61 8.39 -2.43 15.45
CA HIS A 61 9.31 -2.21 16.54
C HIS A 61 10.73 -2.72 16.23
N GLU A 62 10.87 -3.93 15.70
CA GLU A 62 12.16 -4.55 15.32
C GLU A 62 12.96 -3.67 14.34
N TYR A 63 12.28 -3.08 13.34
CA TYR A 63 12.91 -2.26 12.29
C TYR A 63 12.83 -0.75 12.54
N GLY A 64 12.31 -0.32 13.70
CA GLY A 64 12.22 1.09 14.07
C GLY A 64 11.31 1.92 13.16
N VAL A 65 10.20 1.33 12.71
CA VAL A 65 9.16 1.99 11.89
C VAL A 65 8.01 2.43 12.81
N PRO A 66 7.78 3.74 13.01
CA PRO A 66 6.68 4.20 13.84
C PRO A 66 5.31 3.90 13.21
N ILE A 67 4.38 3.40 14.01
CA ILE A 67 2.97 3.25 13.65
C ILE A 67 2.19 4.47 14.14
N TYR A 68 1.46 5.10 13.24
CA TYR A 68 0.71 6.32 13.49
C TYR A 68 -0.79 6.06 13.58
N PRO A 69 -1.53 6.85 14.39
CA PRO A 69 -2.97 6.63 14.61
C PRO A 69 -3.85 7.11 13.45
N SER A 70 -3.27 7.70 12.40
CA SER A 70 -4.02 8.16 11.23
C SER A 70 -3.16 8.12 9.97
N ILE A 71 -3.80 7.97 8.82
CA ILE A 71 -3.12 8.04 7.51
C ILE A 71 -2.39 9.37 7.32
N ARG A 72 -3.00 10.48 7.75
CA ARG A 72 -2.37 11.81 7.71
C ARG A 72 -1.06 11.86 8.47
N SER A 73 -1.06 11.42 9.74
CA SER A 73 0.15 11.45 10.56
C SER A 73 1.20 10.45 10.07
N ALA A 74 0.80 9.32 9.49
CA ALA A 74 1.73 8.42 8.80
C ALA A 74 2.39 9.12 7.61
N LEU A 75 1.65 9.81 6.75
CA LEU A 75 2.18 10.55 5.60
C LEU A 75 3.06 11.74 6.00
N HIS A 76 2.85 12.30 7.18
CA HIS A 76 3.70 13.35 7.74
C HIS A 76 4.97 12.80 8.40
N ALA A 77 5.00 11.52 8.77
CA ALA A 77 6.18 10.83 9.32
C ALA A 77 6.92 11.61 10.44
N GLY A 78 6.15 12.26 11.33
CA GLY A 78 6.67 13.06 12.45
C GLY A 78 6.91 14.55 12.14
N SER A 79 6.66 14.98 10.90
CA SER A 79 6.67 16.37 10.46
C SER A 79 5.29 17.04 10.59
N ASP A 80 5.22 18.34 10.26
CA ASP A 80 4.00 19.12 10.14
C ASP A 80 3.43 19.11 8.70
N LYS A 81 4.17 18.56 7.74
CA LYS A 81 3.83 18.46 6.32
C LYS A 81 4.10 17.07 5.75
N LEU A 82 3.68 16.83 4.50
CA LEU A 82 3.97 15.59 3.77
C LEU A 82 5.50 15.34 3.67
N ASP A 83 5.99 14.33 4.38
CA ASP A 83 7.43 14.04 4.56
C ASP A 83 7.82 12.63 4.08
N VAL A 84 7.10 12.13 3.07
CA VAL A 84 7.42 10.86 2.39
C VAL A 84 7.54 11.07 0.89
N ASP A 85 8.28 10.18 0.23
CA ASP A 85 8.56 10.20 -1.20
C ASP A 85 7.71 9.19 -1.99
N ALA A 86 7.06 8.24 -1.32
CA ALA A 86 6.10 7.29 -1.91
C ALA A 86 5.15 6.71 -0.86
N VAL A 87 4.02 6.16 -1.32
CA VAL A 87 3.01 5.53 -0.47
C VAL A 87 2.64 4.14 -0.98
N LEU A 88 2.66 3.16 -0.08
CA LEU A 88 2.09 1.83 -0.30
C LEU A 88 0.70 1.78 0.32
N LEU A 89 -0.34 1.59 -0.49
CA LEU A 89 -1.71 1.37 -0.05
C LEU A 89 -2.03 -0.13 -0.15
N ILE A 90 -2.02 -0.81 0.99
CA ILE A 90 -2.29 -2.25 1.13
C ILE A 90 -3.66 -2.43 1.78
N GLY A 91 -4.70 -2.32 0.95
CA GLY A 91 -6.09 -2.40 1.36
C GLY A 91 -6.72 -3.78 1.14
N GLU A 92 -6.05 -4.87 1.51
CA GLU A 92 -6.51 -6.26 1.33
C GLU A 92 -6.64 -6.96 2.68
N HIS A 93 -7.61 -7.87 2.80
CA HIS A 93 -8.00 -8.52 4.06
C HIS A 93 -8.48 -7.55 5.16
N GLY A 94 -8.87 -8.12 6.30
CA GLY A 94 -9.51 -7.42 7.42
C GLY A 94 -11.00 -7.73 7.55
N ASP A 95 -11.59 -7.26 8.65
CA ASP A 95 -13.02 -7.37 8.92
C ASP A 95 -13.75 -6.13 8.40
N TYR A 96 -14.24 -6.22 7.15
CA TYR A 96 -14.99 -5.17 6.49
C TYR A 96 -16.35 -5.70 6.05
N PRO A 97 -17.36 -4.83 5.88
CA PRO A 97 -18.69 -5.27 5.48
C PRO A 97 -18.69 -5.90 4.08
N TRP A 98 -19.73 -6.67 3.81
CA TRP A 98 -20.03 -7.21 2.49
C TRP A 98 -21.27 -6.50 1.94
N ASN A 99 -21.30 -6.25 0.64
CA ASN A 99 -22.49 -5.70 0.00
C ASN A 99 -23.46 -6.79 -0.47
N GLU A 100 -24.62 -6.38 -0.99
CA GLU A 100 -25.69 -7.23 -1.51
C GLU A 100 -25.26 -8.16 -2.65
N ARG A 101 -24.12 -7.87 -3.29
CA ARG A 101 -23.52 -8.68 -4.35
C ARG A 101 -22.40 -9.60 -3.83
N GLN A 102 -22.28 -9.77 -2.52
CA GLN A 102 -21.23 -10.56 -1.87
C GLN A 102 -19.82 -10.11 -2.26
N ARG A 103 -19.62 -8.80 -2.46
CA ARG A 103 -18.28 -8.23 -2.59
C ARG A 103 -17.83 -7.73 -1.22
N HIS A 104 -16.64 -8.12 -0.82
CA HIS A 104 -16.02 -7.62 0.40
C HIS A 104 -15.63 -6.14 0.19
N MET A 105 -16.09 -5.26 1.06
CA MET A 105 -15.98 -3.81 0.90
C MET A 105 -14.68 -3.29 1.51
N TYR A 106 -13.55 -3.79 0.99
CA TYR A 106 -12.23 -3.34 1.43
C TYR A 106 -12.06 -1.82 1.26
N PRO A 107 -11.41 -1.13 2.21
CA PRO A 107 -11.50 0.33 2.35
C PRO A 107 -10.56 1.11 1.41
N ARG A 108 -10.13 0.53 0.28
CA ARG A 108 -9.12 1.13 -0.61
C ARG A 108 -9.48 2.54 -1.06
N ARG A 109 -10.73 2.77 -1.48
CA ARG A 109 -11.21 4.12 -1.85
C ARG A 109 -11.18 5.09 -0.67
N TYR A 110 -11.55 4.64 0.52
CA TYR A 110 -11.55 5.47 1.73
C TYR A 110 -10.13 5.85 2.17
N PHE A 111 -9.19 4.90 2.14
CA PHE A 111 -7.80 5.17 2.44
C PHE A 111 -7.15 6.05 1.37
N PHE A 112 -7.41 5.78 0.10
CA PHE A 112 -6.95 6.61 -1.01
C PHE A 112 -7.46 8.04 -0.89
N GLU A 113 -8.74 8.25 -0.51
CA GLU A 113 -9.29 9.58 -0.31
C GLU A 113 -8.51 10.38 0.75
N GLN A 114 -8.16 9.75 1.87
CA GLN A 114 -7.35 10.41 2.91
C GLN A 114 -5.95 10.75 2.40
N ILE A 115 -5.30 9.85 1.67
CA ILE A 115 -3.98 10.10 1.06
C ILE A 115 -4.07 11.27 0.06
N ALA A 116 -5.06 11.24 -0.84
CA ALA A 116 -5.31 12.29 -1.81
C ALA A 116 -5.64 13.64 -1.14
N GLY A 117 -6.29 13.62 0.02
CA GLY A 117 -6.52 14.81 0.84
C GLY A 117 -5.21 15.46 1.30
N VAL A 118 -4.27 14.67 1.81
CA VAL A 118 -2.94 15.16 2.22
C VAL A 118 -2.14 15.68 1.02
N PHE A 119 -2.19 15.01 -0.13
CA PHE A 119 -1.52 15.49 -1.34
C PHE A 119 -2.09 16.83 -1.81
N ALA A 120 -3.42 16.97 -1.81
CA ALA A 120 -4.08 18.21 -2.19
C ALA A 120 -3.72 19.37 -1.25
N GLU A 121 -3.71 19.14 0.07
CA GLU A 121 -3.35 20.17 1.05
C GLU A 121 -1.87 20.56 0.95
N SER A 122 -0.98 19.60 0.75
CA SER A 122 0.45 19.86 0.64
C SER A 122 0.86 20.50 -0.69
N GLY A 123 -0.03 20.50 -1.70
CA GLY A 123 0.30 20.91 -3.06
C GLY A 123 1.33 19.99 -3.75
N ARG A 124 1.58 18.80 -3.18
CA ARG A 124 2.56 17.83 -3.66
C ARG A 124 1.97 16.43 -3.68
N SER A 125 2.05 15.79 -4.84
CA SER A 125 1.74 14.37 -5.00
C SER A 125 3.03 13.56 -5.07
N VAL A 126 3.00 12.35 -4.53
CA VAL A 126 4.08 11.37 -4.64
C VAL A 126 3.57 10.07 -5.26
N PRO A 127 4.45 9.22 -5.82
CA PRO A 127 4.05 7.90 -6.30
C PRO A 127 3.23 7.11 -5.27
N LEU A 128 2.11 6.55 -5.73
CA LEU A 128 1.21 5.73 -4.92
C LEU A 128 1.05 4.37 -5.59
N PHE A 129 1.38 3.32 -4.86
CA PHE A 129 1.08 1.94 -5.24
C PHE A 129 -0.17 1.47 -4.48
N SER A 130 -1.23 1.10 -5.21
CA SER A 130 -2.44 0.50 -4.65
C SER A 130 -2.45 -0.99 -4.97
N ASP A 131 -2.34 -1.82 -3.93
CA ASP A 131 -2.31 -3.27 -4.10
C ASP A 131 -3.64 -3.78 -4.70
N LYS A 132 -3.52 -4.68 -5.68
CA LYS A 132 -4.62 -5.25 -6.50
C LYS A 132 -5.34 -4.21 -7.37
N HIS A 133 -6.64 -4.08 -7.17
CA HIS A 133 -7.56 -3.26 -7.96
C HIS A 133 -8.06 -2.11 -7.08
N PHE A 134 -8.42 -0.98 -7.69
CA PHE A 134 -8.75 0.26 -6.98
C PHE A 134 -9.86 0.10 -5.93
N ALA A 135 -11.06 -0.35 -6.31
CA ALA A 135 -12.17 -0.50 -5.38
C ALA A 135 -13.11 -1.64 -5.79
N TYR A 136 -13.90 -2.14 -4.85
CA TYR A 136 -14.84 -3.24 -5.07
C TYR A 136 -16.01 -2.85 -6.01
N ASP A 137 -16.29 -1.55 -6.19
CA ASP A 137 -17.24 -1.03 -7.16
C ASP A 137 -16.61 -0.04 -8.16
N PHE A 138 -17.27 0.08 -9.30
CA PHE A 138 -16.77 0.87 -10.42
C PHE A 138 -16.78 2.38 -10.17
N ARG A 139 -17.76 2.91 -9.44
CA ARG A 139 -17.85 4.36 -9.21
C ARG A 139 -16.71 4.81 -8.32
N ASP A 140 -16.42 4.06 -7.28
CA ASP A 140 -15.28 4.30 -6.40
C ASP A 140 -13.95 4.13 -7.13
N ALA A 141 -13.81 3.09 -7.97
CA ALA A 141 -12.61 2.88 -8.77
C ALA A 141 -12.38 4.02 -9.78
N LEU A 142 -13.43 4.47 -10.47
CA LEU A 142 -13.39 5.60 -11.39
C LEU A 142 -13.07 6.91 -10.65
N TRP A 143 -13.63 7.10 -9.45
CA TRP A 143 -13.32 8.24 -8.61
C TRP A 143 -11.84 8.28 -8.22
N MET A 144 -11.26 7.14 -7.80
CA MET A 144 -9.83 7.05 -7.49
C MET A 144 -8.96 7.40 -8.70
N TRP A 145 -9.30 6.89 -9.88
CA TRP A 145 -8.60 7.20 -11.13
C TRP A 145 -8.66 8.69 -11.47
N ASN A 146 -9.85 9.27 -11.50
CA ASN A 146 -10.04 10.69 -11.82
C ASN A 146 -9.32 11.58 -10.80
N ARG A 147 -9.42 11.23 -9.51
CA ARG A 147 -8.77 12.00 -8.45
C ARG A 147 -7.25 11.93 -8.54
N ALA A 148 -6.69 10.79 -8.94
CA ALA A 148 -5.27 10.66 -9.22
C ALA A 148 -4.84 11.55 -10.38
N ALA A 149 -5.62 11.60 -11.46
CA ALA A 149 -5.36 12.47 -12.60
C ALA A 149 -5.41 13.96 -12.19
N ASP A 150 -6.44 14.38 -11.46
CA ASP A 150 -6.61 15.76 -10.99
C ASP A 150 -5.41 16.25 -10.15
N LEU A 151 -4.84 15.35 -9.34
CA LEU A 151 -3.71 15.64 -8.46
C LEU A 151 -2.35 15.30 -9.08
N ASN A 152 -2.31 14.83 -10.33
CA ASN A 152 -1.10 14.33 -10.99
C ASN A 152 -0.34 13.27 -10.14
N ILE A 153 -1.08 12.36 -9.50
CA ILE A 153 -0.50 11.26 -8.73
C ILE A 153 0.10 10.24 -9.70
N PRO A 154 1.39 9.88 -9.59
CA PRO A 154 1.95 8.72 -10.27
C PRO A 154 1.36 7.45 -9.65
N LEU A 155 0.22 7.02 -10.18
CA LEU A 155 -0.58 5.92 -9.64
C LEU A 155 -0.22 4.60 -10.34
N MET A 156 0.13 3.61 -9.54
CA MET A 156 0.24 2.21 -9.98
C MET A 156 -0.74 1.36 -9.18
N ALA A 157 -1.43 0.44 -9.85
CA ALA A 157 -2.12 -0.66 -9.19
C ALA A 157 -1.82 -1.95 -9.92
N GLY A 158 -1.80 -3.06 -9.21
CA GLY A 158 -1.45 -4.33 -9.83
C GLY A 158 -1.52 -5.52 -8.91
N SER A 159 -1.61 -6.68 -9.54
CA SER A 159 -1.43 -7.99 -8.92
C SER A 159 -0.04 -8.50 -9.27
N SER A 160 0.54 -9.37 -8.44
CA SER A 160 1.74 -10.14 -8.78
C SER A 160 1.46 -11.29 -9.74
N LEU A 161 0.19 -11.67 -9.94
CA LEU A 161 -0.21 -12.79 -10.81
C LEU A 161 0.29 -12.68 -12.27
N PRO A 162 0.27 -11.51 -12.92
CA PRO A 162 0.86 -11.33 -14.25
C PRO A 162 2.38 -11.57 -14.31
N LEU A 163 3.07 -11.50 -13.17
CA LEU A 163 4.51 -11.72 -13.04
C LEU A 163 4.85 -13.12 -12.49
N SER A 164 3.84 -13.96 -12.26
CA SER A 164 4.06 -15.32 -11.74
C SER A 164 4.60 -16.23 -12.84
N TRP A 165 5.46 -17.18 -12.44
CA TRP A 165 5.95 -18.21 -13.34
C TRP A 165 4.79 -19.04 -13.92
N ARG A 166 4.90 -19.43 -15.19
CA ARG A 166 3.88 -20.20 -15.93
C ARG A 166 4.54 -21.40 -16.60
N ASP A 167 3.82 -22.52 -16.60
CA ASP A 167 4.18 -23.73 -17.34
C ASP A 167 2.93 -24.32 -18.01
N PRO A 168 2.82 -24.25 -19.36
CA PRO A 168 3.80 -23.67 -20.28
C PRO A 168 3.89 -22.14 -20.17
N TRP A 169 5.02 -21.57 -20.58
CA TRP A 169 5.15 -20.13 -20.71
C TRP A 169 4.15 -19.61 -21.76
N LEU A 170 3.30 -18.65 -21.38
CA LEU A 170 2.33 -18.02 -22.28
C LEU A 170 2.41 -16.49 -22.13
N GLU A 171 2.77 -15.83 -23.22
CA GLU A 171 2.77 -14.38 -23.39
C GLU A 171 1.95 -14.06 -24.64
N HIS A 172 0.93 -13.21 -24.51
CA HIS A 172 0.16 -12.73 -25.67
C HIS A 172 0.96 -11.64 -26.38
N GLU A 173 0.91 -11.61 -27.71
CA GLU A 173 1.48 -10.49 -28.46
C GLU A 173 0.82 -9.18 -27.99
N LYS A 174 1.64 -8.16 -27.76
CA LYS A 174 1.14 -6.80 -27.54
C LYS A 174 0.70 -6.27 -28.90
N GLU A 175 -0.60 -6.28 -29.16
CA GLU A 175 -1.22 -5.56 -30.28
C GLU A 175 -0.87 -4.07 -30.26
#